data_AF-A0A9X3CH97-F1
#
_entry.id   AF-A0A9X3CH97-F1
#
_cell.length_a   1.000
_cell.length_b   1.000
_cell.length_c   1.000
_cell.angle_alpha   90.00
_cell.angle_beta   90.00
_cell.angle_gamma   90.00
#
_symmetry.space_group_name_H-M   'P 1'
#
loop_
_entity.id
_entity.type
_entity.pdbx_description
1 polymer ?
#
loop_
_entity_poly.entity_id
_entity_poly.type
_entity_poly.pdbx_seq_one_letter_code
_entity_poly.pdbx_strand_id
1 'polypeptide(L)'
;MDAHRSTYTETQLRNAALVMAPERLGAMHQNRISFVRSLVRKMATKNWCVTKHEWQLCPQGYGHVIYQLSTPTQVYHLVVFCDEIADEERNDRVIAEKWDVTFALVDGEVDVELLEQLRANVPLQEAGRNPNKVLVLARANKSVRVFEHIVSTLAQGQQPQPNELAEVGYILRTTAVYGNGKFGIADFKLLETNPDFNQSFSAQMCAVYMLREFSLDWVHYLAEQKGGDKAVALHKGLQRYLGVGNATGLGMAPYLINHPCIVDQWMTSRERAIAEVLALPCDDKLTQQLRDLLSKAILHLEQVITINEQQDSLNQLAITDVTQLIDHLPQVMATHSHWRDVVKQAESMSLEAQEILMSCLLELYPTVVDEFENQMNTSEALSAPSGKTVQQLRQLLSDKYQWAIEADYSLAENNYWFWYRSQDKEEPRLGVRGEEAGEDRELPLDIGRQANQLFHALEGYTAETSVAEFLLQCPQYRAITRRVWTLGNRAMGDIQMNVLRQDALPMHLLRCKLAIFGATKFDPRSDRWVRVTFFQGAPLLDEIRDPDHGDTWLFPTMPSSQEINRAEPQKIKGGLTS
;
A
#
# COMPACT_ATOMS: atom_id res chain seq x y z
N MET A 1 -37.31 5.52 -35.81
CA MET A 1 -36.91 4.65 -34.70
C MET A 1 -35.43 4.88 -34.49
N ASP A 2 -35.12 5.38 -33.31
CA ASP A 2 -34.04 6.32 -33.07
C ASP A 2 -32.66 5.68 -33.17
N ALA A 3 -31.82 6.33 -33.97
CA ALA A 3 -30.38 6.18 -33.90
C ALA A 3 -29.94 6.77 -32.56
N HIS A 4 -29.80 5.91 -31.54
CA HIS A 4 -29.01 6.24 -30.36
C HIS A 4 -27.61 6.59 -30.85
N ARG A 5 -27.30 7.90 -30.87
CA ARG A 5 -25.93 8.40 -30.96
C ARG A 5 -25.18 7.82 -29.77
N SER A 6 -24.37 6.81 -30.06
CA SER A 6 -23.33 6.29 -29.21
C SER A 6 -22.35 7.44 -28.90
N THR A 7 -22.55 8.14 -27.79
CA THR A 7 -21.55 9.02 -27.17
C THR A 7 -20.62 8.19 -26.29
N TYR A 8 -19.99 7.16 -26.86
CA TYR A 8 -18.79 6.61 -26.24
C TYR A 8 -17.65 7.50 -26.70
N THR A 9 -17.33 8.51 -25.90
CA THR A 9 -15.98 9.08 -25.92
C THR A 9 -15.09 7.92 -25.51
N GLU A 10 -14.34 7.31 -26.43
CA GLU A 10 -13.33 6.31 -26.04
C GLU A 10 -12.37 7.01 -25.07
N THR A 11 -12.45 6.65 -23.81
CA THR A 11 -11.65 7.23 -22.73
C THR A 11 -10.20 6.81 -22.94
N GLN A 12 -9.43 7.69 -23.58
CA GLN A 12 -8.03 7.42 -23.88
C GLN A 12 -7.19 7.41 -22.59
N LEU A 13 -6.60 6.26 -22.28
CA LEU A 13 -5.63 6.10 -21.20
C LEU A 13 -4.34 6.86 -21.50
N ARG A 14 -3.63 7.26 -20.44
CA ARG A 14 -2.27 7.81 -20.57
C ARG A 14 -1.32 6.72 -21.08
N ASN A 15 -0.25 7.14 -21.76
CA ASN A 15 0.71 6.21 -22.35
C ASN A 15 1.36 5.33 -21.26
N ALA A 16 1.38 4.02 -21.48
CA ALA A 16 2.03 3.06 -20.59
C ALA A 16 3.50 3.39 -20.30
N ALA A 17 4.24 3.93 -21.28
CA ALA A 17 5.63 4.35 -21.08
C ALA A 17 5.78 5.49 -20.06
N LEU A 18 4.75 6.35 -19.93
CA LEU A 18 4.71 7.38 -18.90
C LEU A 18 4.31 6.79 -17.55
N VAL A 19 3.25 5.98 -17.52
CA VAL A 19 2.66 5.46 -16.26
C VAL A 19 3.58 4.44 -15.60
N MET A 20 4.20 3.56 -16.38
CA MET A 20 5.03 2.45 -15.92
C MET A 20 6.51 2.82 -15.76
N ALA A 21 6.85 4.10 -15.91
CA ALA A 21 8.18 4.64 -15.62
C ALA A 21 8.43 4.64 -14.09
N PRO A 22 9.63 4.24 -13.62
CA PRO A 22 9.92 4.12 -12.19
C PRO A 22 9.64 5.40 -11.40
N GLU A 23 10.05 6.55 -11.89
CA GLU A 23 9.91 7.84 -11.20
C GLU A 23 8.44 8.20 -11.03
N ARG A 24 7.61 7.94 -12.06
CA ARG A 24 6.16 8.13 -12.00
C ARG A 24 5.51 7.20 -10.98
N LEU A 25 5.85 5.92 -11.01
CA LEU A 25 5.38 4.92 -10.06
C LEU A 25 5.78 5.29 -8.62
N GLY A 26 6.97 5.86 -8.46
CA GLY A 26 7.49 6.34 -7.18
C GLY A 26 6.79 7.60 -6.66
N ALA A 27 6.23 8.45 -7.52
CA ALA A 27 5.55 9.68 -7.11
C ALA A 27 4.09 9.45 -6.65
N MET A 28 3.56 8.23 -6.80
CA MET A 28 2.16 7.93 -6.49
C MET A 28 1.78 8.18 -5.04
N HIS A 29 0.53 8.62 -4.83
CA HIS A 29 -0.11 8.75 -3.53
C HIS A 29 -1.29 7.79 -3.38
N GLN A 30 -1.70 7.57 -2.12
CA GLN A 30 -3.03 7.03 -1.81
C GLN A 30 -4.09 7.76 -2.64
N ASN A 31 -5.07 7.04 -3.13
CA ASN A 31 -6.26 7.61 -3.76
C ASN A 31 -7.49 6.81 -3.35
N ARG A 32 -8.63 7.19 -3.92
CA ARG A 32 -9.94 6.67 -3.56
C ARG A 32 -10.07 5.16 -3.70
N ILE A 33 -9.39 4.51 -4.66
CA ILE A 33 -9.46 3.05 -4.89
C ILE A 33 -8.29 2.28 -4.23
N SER A 34 -7.49 2.94 -3.39
CA SER A 34 -6.46 2.26 -2.60
C SER A 34 -7.10 1.25 -1.63
N PHE A 35 -6.43 0.12 -1.38
CA PHE A 35 -7.03 -1.03 -0.69
C PHE A 35 -7.57 -0.71 0.71
N VAL A 36 -6.87 0.11 1.50
CA VAL A 36 -7.37 0.54 2.81
C VAL A 36 -8.64 1.40 2.71
N ARG A 37 -8.78 2.22 1.65
CA ARG A 37 -9.95 3.09 1.42
C ARG A 37 -11.16 2.25 1.03
N SER A 38 -10.97 1.38 0.05
CA SER A 38 -12.00 0.44 -0.42
C SER A 38 -12.45 -0.51 0.67
N LEU A 39 -11.54 -1.00 1.51
CA LEU A 39 -11.89 -1.84 2.66
C LEU A 39 -12.78 -1.09 3.65
N VAL A 40 -12.39 0.11 4.09
CA VAL A 40 -13.18 0.88 5.07
C VAL A 40 -14.56 1.24 4.51
N ARG A 41 -14.63 1.64 3.23
CA ARG A 41 -15.93 1.82 2.54
C ARG A 41 -16.75 0.53 2.54
N LYS A 42 -16.16 -0.61 2.20
CA LYS A 42 -16.85 -1.92 2.20
C LYS A 42 -17.39 -2.24 3.60
N MET A 43 -16.59 -2.04 4.64
CA MET A 43 -17.01 -2.23 6.04
C MET A 43 -18.25 -1.38 6.37
N ALA A 44 -18.22 -0.10 6.00
CA ALA A 44 -19.32 0.83 6.22
C ALA A 44 -20.59 0.41 5.44
N THR A 45 -20.49 0.21 4.12
CA THR A 45 -21.62 -0.12 3.25
C THR A 45 -22.23 -1.49 3.56
N LYS A 46 -21.42 -2.46 3.97
CA LYS A 46 -21.88 -3.82 4.33
C LYS A 46 -22.24 -3.97 5.80
N ASN A 47 -22.24 -2.88 6.58
CA ASN A 47 -22.59 -2.89 8.00
C ASN A 47 -21.75 -3.88 8.83
N TRP A 48 -20.47 -4.01 8.52
CA TRP A 48 -19.56 -4.81 9.35
C TRP A 48 -19.48 -4.20 10.75
N CYS A 49 -19.38 -5.06 11.76
CA CYS A 49 -19.33 -4.65 13.16
C CYS A 49 -18.15 -5.31 13.86
N VAL A 50 -17.35 -4.52 14.56
CA VAL A 50 -16.25 -5.01 15.39
C VAL A 50 -16.61 -4.77 16.85
N THR A 51 -16.49 -5.80 17.68
CA THR A 51 -16.74 -5.73 19.12
C THR A 51 -15.57 -6.31 19.90
N LYS A 52 -15.35 -5.80 21.12
CA LYS A 52 -14.43 -6.41 22.10
C LYS A 52 -15.09 -7.69 22.63
N HIS A 53 -14.62 -8.85 22.19
CA HIS A 53 -15.15 -10.14 22.57
C HIS A 53 -14.57 -10.62 23.90
N GLU A 54 -13.26 -10.49 24.07
CA GLU A 54 -12.55 -10.89 25.29
C GLU A 54 -11.40 -9.92 25.59
N TRP A 55 -11.23 -9.55 26.86
CA TRP A 55 -10.17 -8.67 27.35
C TRP A 55 -9.50 -9.26 28.58
N GLN A 56 -8.34 -9.90 28.41
CA GLN A 56 -7.58 -10.58 29.46
C GLN A 56 -6.17 -9.99 29.57
N LEU A 57 -6.09 -8.67 29.76
CA LEU A 57 -4.84 -7.99 30.10
C LEU A 57 -4.71 -7.82 31.62
N CYS A 58 -3.51 -8.06 32.15
CA CYS A 58 -3.17 -7.68 33.51
C CYS A 58 -3.03 -6.14 33.62
N PRO A 59 -2.95 -5.56 34.84
CA PRO A 59 -2.81 -4.11 35.01
C PRO A 59 -1.59 -3.49 34.32
N GLN A 60 -0.56 -4.28 34.03
CA GLN A 60 0.63 -3.88 33.27
C GLN A 60 0.42 -3.92 31.74
N GLY A 61 -0.71 -4.46 31.27
CA GLY A 61 -1.09 -4.51 29.86
C GLY A 61 -0.63 -5.76 29.12
N TYR A 62 -0.26 -6.83 29.83
CA TYR A 62 0.18 -8.11 29.24
C TYR A 62 -0.92 -9.17 29.31
N GLY A 63 -0.96 -10.08 28.33
CA GLY A 63 -2.00 -11.10 28.22
C GLY A 63 -2.55 -11.21 26.80
N HIS A 64 -3.87 -11.33 26.66
CA HIS A 64 -4.50 -11.38 25.34
C HIS A 64 -5.81 -10.61 25.25
N VAL A 65 -6.16 -10.24 24.03
CA VAL A 65 -7.42 -9.57 23.68
C VAL A 65 -7.97 -10.23 22.42
N ILE A 66 -9.29 -10.41 22.36
CA ILE A 66 -9.98 -10.92 21.18
C ILE A 66 -11.02 -9.88 20.74
N TYR A 67 -10.91 -9.44 19.48
CA TYR A 67 -11.96 -8.69 18.81
C TYR A 67 -12.74 -9.62 17.89
N GLN A 68 -14.07 -9.52 17.91
CA GLN A 68 -14.94 -10.19 16.98
C GLN A 68 -15.33 -9.23 15.85
N LEU A 69 -15.07 -9.62 14.61
CA LEU A 69 -15.57 -8.97 13.41
C LEU A 69 -16.76 -9.78 12.89
N SER A 70 -17.94 -9.18 12.90
CA SER A 70 -19.17 -9.75 12.33
C SER A 70 -19.46 -9.09 10.98
N THR A 71 -19.55 -9.90 9.93
CA THR A 71 -20.01 -9.49 8.60
C THR A 71 -21.41 -10.06 8.35
N PRO A 72 -22.10 -9.66 7.26
CA PRO A 72 -23.38 -10.29 6.90
C PRO A 72 -23.28 -11.79 6.59
N THR A 73 -22.07 -12.29 6.28
CA THR A 73 -21.85 -13.65 5.80
C THR A 73 -21.11 -14.53 6.80
N GLN A 74 -20.26 -13.97 7.65
CA GLN A 74 -19.33 -14.73 8.47
C GLN A 74 -18.90 -13.96 9.73
N VAL A 75 -18.27 -14.68 10.66
CA VAL A 75 -17.62 -14.13 11.84
C VAL A 75 -16.13 -14.43 11.74
N TYR A 76 -15.32 -13.43 12.08
CA TYR A 76 -13.87 -13.54 12.18
C TYR A 76 -13.40 -13.02 13.54
N HIS A 77 -12.25 -13.49 14.00
CA HIS A 77 -11.65 -13.01 15.24
C HIS A 77 -10.24 -12.47 15.00
N LEU A 78 -9.94 -11.30 15.54
CA LEU A 78 -8.57 -10.85 15.72
C LEU A 78 -8.12 -11.21 17.13
N VAL A 79 -7.21 -12.16 17.24
CA VAL A 79 -6.58 -12.55 18.51
C VAL A 79 -5.26 -11.79 18.63
N VAL A 80 -5.08 -11.06 19.71
CA VAL A 80 -3.91 -10.22 19.99
C VAL A 80 -3.24 -10.72 21.27
N PHE A 81 -1.96 -11.05 21.21
CA PHE A 81 -1.12 -11.40 22.35
C PHE A 81 -0.17 -10.26 22.67
N CYS A 82 -0.08 -9.89 23.94
CA CYS A 82 0.73 -8.79 24.44
C CYS A 82 1.75 -9.33 25.45
N ASP A 83 3.03 -9.26 25.09
CA ASP A 83 4.12 -9.87 25.86
C ASP A 83 4.97 -8.81 26.57
N GLU A 84 5.52 -9.19 27.72
CA GLU A 84 6.55 -8.40 28.40
C GLU A 84 7.91 -8.65 27.75
N ILE A 85 8.58 -7.55 27.40
CA ILE A 85 9.90 -7.57 26.76
C ILE A 85 10.77 -6.53 27.44
N ALA A 86 12.01 -6.89 27.75
CA ALA A 86 13.02 -5.96 28.25
C ALA A 86 13.46 -4.99 27.13
N ASP A 87 13.82 -3.76 27.47
CA ASP A 87 14.18 -2.75 26.47
C ASP A 87 15.34 -3.18 25.57
N GLU A 88 16.30 -3.94 26.12
CA GLU A 88 17.47 -4.44 25.40
C GLU A 88 17.12 -5.54 24.38
N GLU A 89 15.96 -6.18 24.54
CA GLU A 89 15.47 -7.24 23.63
C GLU A 89 14.61 -6.68 22.48
N ARG A 90 14.23 -5.39 22.54
CA ARG A 90 13.44 -4.75 21.49
C ARG A 90 14.30 -4.51 20.25
N ASN A 91 13.98 -5.22 19.17
CA ASN A 91 14.61 -5.03 17.88
C ASN A 91 13.56 -4.75 16.80
N ASP A 92 13.78 -3.67 16.06
CA ASP A 92 12.89 -3.15 15.04
C ASP A 92 12.90 -3.93 13.71
N ARG A 93 13.73 -4.98 13.63
CA ARG A 93 13.90 -5.82 12.44
C ARG A 93 12.89 -6.97 12.40
N VAL A 94 12.56 -7.39 11.19
CA VAL A 94 11.76 -8.58 10.83
C VAL A 94 12.41 -9.90 11.35
N ILE A 95 13.65 -9.85 11.82
CA ILE A 95 14.39 -11.02 12.33
C ILE A 95 14.57 -10.99 13.86
N ALA A 96 13.88 -10.11 14.58
CA ALA A 96 13.88 -10.18 16.04
C ALA A 96 13.32 -11.53 16.51
N GLU A 97 13.43 -11.84 17.80
CA GLU A 97 12.84 -13.06 18.39
C GLU A 97 11.61 -12.75 19.25
N LYS A 98 11.43 -11.48 19.64
CA LYS A 98 10.35 -11.01 20.52
C LYS A 98 9.73 -9.71 19.99
N TRP A 99 8.42 -9.55 20.19
CA TRP A 99 7.65 -8.35 19.84
C TRP A 99 6.62 -8.03 20.90
N ASP A 100 6.40 -6.74 21.15
CA ASP A 100 5.44 -6.32 22.18
C ASP A 100 4.04 -6.89 21.92
N VAL A 101 3.70 -7.05 20.63
CA VAL A 101 2.41 -7.58 20.19
C VAL A 101 2.60 -8.59 19.05
N THR A 102 1.91 -9.72 19.14
CA THR A 102 1.65 -10.62 18.00
C THR A 102 0.15 -10.79 17.82
N PHE A 103 -0.30 -11.00 16.58
CA PHE A 103 -1.74 -11.12 16.32
C PHE A 103 -2.05 -12.00 15.12
N ALA A 104 -3.25 -12.59 15.16
CA ALA A 104 -3.78 -13.45 14.12
C ALA A 104 -5.24 -13.08 13.80
N LEU A 105 -5.56 -12.96 12.50
CA LEU A 105 -6.94 -12.90 12.03
C LEU A 105 -7.40 -14.31 11.68
N VAL A 106 -8.48 -14.77 12.30
CA VAL A 106 -8.97 -16.14 12.25
C VAL A 106 -10.35 -16.16 11.61
N ASP A 107 -10.58 -17.12 10.72
CA ASP A 107 -11.89 -17.46 10.19
C ASP A 107 -12.69 -18.31 11.20
N GLY A 108 -13.81 -17.76 11.66
CA GLY A 108 -14.73 -18.38 12.61
C GLY A 108 -14.45 -18.07 14.07
N GLU A 109 -15.17 -18.78 14.94
CA GLU A 109 -15.04 -18.71 16.40
C GLU A 109 -13.69 -19.22 16.90
N VAL A 110 -13.21 -18.63 17.99
CA VAL A 110 -11.98 -19.05 18.68
C VAL A 110 -12.37 -19.71 20.00
N ASP A 111 -12.41 -21.04 20.00
CA ASP A 111 -12.55 -21.81 21.24
C ASP A 111 -11.25 -21.84 22.05
N VAL A 112 -11.32 -22.36 23.27
CA VAL A 112 -10.18 -22.42 24.20
C VAL A 112 -9.03 -23.25 23.63
N GLU A 113 -9.33 -24.34 22.90
CA GLU A 113 -8.30 -25.18 22.30
C GLU A 113 -7.53 -24.41 21.22
N LEU A 114 -8.26 -23.74 20.32
CA LEU A 114 -7.67 -22.91 19.28
C LEU A 114 -6.89 -21.73 19.87
N LEU A 115 -7.42 -21.07 20.91
CA LEU A 115 -6.72 -19.97 21.58
C LEU A 115 -5.35 -20.42 22.12
N GLU A 116 -5.29 -21.56 22.80
CA GLU A 116 -4.03 -22.09 23.35
C GLU A 116 -3.07 -22.55 22.24
N GLN A 117 -3.59 -23.12 21.15
CA GLN A 117 -2.78 -23.41 19.97
C GLN A 117 -2.18 -22.13 19.36
N LEU A 118 -2.98 -21.06 19.21
CA LEU A 118 -2.51 -19.78 18.70
C LEU A 118 -1.47 -19.16 19.63
N ARG A 119 -1.71 -19.18 20.95
CA ARG A 119 -0.76 -18.67 21.96
C ARG A 119 0.60 -19.35 21.85
N ALA A 120 0.60 -20.66 21.64
CA ALA A 120 1.84 -21.45 21.52
C ALA A 120 2.57 -21.25 20.19
N ASN A 121 1.88 -20.88 19.10
CA ASN A 121 2.44 -20.94 17.74
C ASN A 121 2.56 -19.59 17.02
N VAL A 122 1.67 -18.63 17.29
CA VAL A 122 1.69 -17.32 16.63
C VAL A 122 2.99 -16.56 16.90
N PRO A 123 3.52 -16.51 18.14
CA PRO A 123 4.80 -15.85 18.40
C PRO A 123 6.01 -16.50 17.71
N LEU A 124 5.94 -17.81 17.45
CA LEU A 124 7.06 -18.60 16.91
C LEU A 124 7.28 -18.46 15.40
N GLN A 125 6.32 -17.91 14.66
CA GLN A 125 6.39 -17.66 13.21
C GLN A 125 6.88 -18.86 12.37
N GLU A 126 8.08 -18.81 11.80
CA GLU A 126 8.68 -19.86 10.98
C GLU A 126 8.73 -21.21 11.73
N ALA A 127 8.97 -21.17 13.04
CA ALA A 127 9.00 -22.35 13.89
C ALA A 127 7.59 -22.78 14.36
N GLY A 128 6.61 -21.88 14.31
CA GLY A 128 5.23 -22.13 14.70
C GLY A 128 4.44 -22.92 13.67
N ARG A 129 3.38 -23.60 14.10
CA ARG A 129 2.43 -24.30 13.22
C ARG A 129 1.02 -23.84 13.54
N ASN A 130 0.41 -23.15 12.58
CA ASN A 130 -0.92 -22.57 12.73
C ASN A 130 -1.94 -23.39 11.91
N PRO A 131 -3.22 -23.41 12.32
CA PRO A 131 -4.26 -24.07 11.54
C PRO A 131 -4.65 -23.24 10.32
N ASN A 132 -5.23 -23.91 9.31
CA ASN A 132 -5.73 -23.30 8.07
C ASN A 132 -6.92 -22.33 8.27
N LYS A 133 -7.35 -22.09 9.52
CA LYS A 133 -8.30 -21.04 9.88
C LYS A 133 -7.63 -19.68 10.07
N VAL A 134 -6.33 -19.62 10.31
CA VAL A 134 -5.61 -18.36 10.42
C VAL A 134 -5.45 -17.76 9.03
N LEU A 135 -6.09 -16.62 8.76
CA LEU A 135 -6.02 -15.92 7.48
C LEU A 135 -4.81 -15.00 7.41
N VAL A 136 -4.49 -14.35 8.54
CA VAL A 136 -3.42 -13.37 8.66
C VAL A 136 -2.65 -13.63 9.94
N LEU A 137 -1.33 -13.50 9.88
CA LEU A 137 -0.46 -13.50 11.05
C LEU A 137 0.50 -12.32 10.95
N ALA A 138 0.68 -11.59 12.04
CA ALA A 138 1.55 -10.43 12.07
C ALA A 138 2.05 -10.11 13.49
N ARG A 139 2.94 -9.12 13.56
CA ARG A 139 3.61 -8.67 14.78
C ARG A 139 3.85 -7.17 14.73
N ALA A 140 3.90 -6.57 15.91
CA ALA A 140 4.12 -5.15 16.07
C ALA A 140 4.92 -4.82 17.33
N ASN A 141 5.69 -3.74 17.27
CA ASN A 141 6.36 -3.15 18.42
C ASN A 141 5.69 -1.82 18.80
N LYS A 142 5.77 -1.47 20.08
CA LYS A 142 5.39 -0.15 20.57
C LYS A 142 6.38 0.90 20.07
N SER A 143 5.89 2.06 19.69
CA SER A 143 6.71 3.28 19.67
C SER A 143 6.91 3.74 21.11
N VAL A 144 7.90 3.19 21.81
CA VAL A 144 8.06 3.28 23.29
C VAL A 144 7.86 4.70 23.81
N ARG A 145 8.59 5.68 23.26
CA ARG A 145 8.51 7.08 23.70
C ARG A 145 7.11 7.69 23.54
N VAL A 146 6.47 7.46 22.39
CA VAL A 146 5.12 8.00 22.11
C VAL A 146 4.07 7.28 22.95
N PHE A 147 4.21 5.97 23.10
CA PHE A 147 3.34 5.13 23.90
C PHE A 147 3.29 5.59 25.36
N GLU A 148 4.46 5.72 25.99
CA GLU A 148 4.58 6.16 27.38
C GLU A 148 4.09 7.60 27.58
N HIS A 149 4.40 8.49 26.63
CA HIS A 149 3.93 9.86 26.66
C HIS A 149 2.39 9.91 26.62
N ILE A 150 1.73 9.20 25.70
CA ILE A 150 0.27 9.14 25.63
C ILE A 150 -0.30 8.61 26.95
N VAL A 151 0.14 7.44 27.41
CA VAL A 151 -0.39 6.81 28.63
C VAL A 151 -0.22 7.73 29.84
N SER A 152 0.95 8.34 30.01
CA SER A 152 1.23 9.22 31.16
C SER A 152 0.40 10.51 31.14
N THR A 153 0.20 11.12 29.97
CA THR A 153 -0.55 12.36 29.81
C THR A 153 -2.05 12.12 30.02
N LEU A 154 -2.60 11.05 29.43
CA LEU A 154 -4.00 10.68 29.60
C LEU A 154 -4.33 10.30 31.05
N ALA A 155 -3.42 9.58 31.73
CA ALA A 155 -3.59 9.22 33.16
C ALA A 155 -3.66 10.44 34.09
N GLN A 156 -3.09 11.57 33.68
CA GLN A 156 -3.14 12.84 34.42
C GLN A 156 -4.38 13.68 34.09
N GLY A 157 -5.25 13.21 33.20
CA GLY A 157 -6.43 13.95 32.75
C GLY A 157 -6.14 15.00 31.69
N GLN A 158 -5.01 14.88 30.98
CA GLN A 158 -4.55 15.85 29.97
C GLN A 158 -4.51 15.22 28.58
N GLN A 159 -4.42 16.05 27.53
CA GLN A 159 -4.23 15.62 26.15
C GLN A 159 -2.76 15.83 25.72
N PRO A 160 -2.16 14.88 24.98
CA PRO A 160 -0.82 15.04 24.44
C PRO A 160 -0.76 16.14 23.37
N GLN A 161 0.41 16.75 23.19
CA GLN A 161 0.59 17.78 22.17
C GLN A 161 0.65 17.16 20.77
N PRO A 162 -0.08 17.70 19.76
CA PRO A 162 -0.11 17.14 18.42
C PRO A 162 1.26 16.95 17.77
N ASN A 163 2.15 17.94 17.94
CA ASN A 163 3.48 17.93 17.33
C ASN A 163 4.33 16.76 17.82
N GLU A 164 4.23 16.39 19.11
CA GLU A 164 4.97 15.25 19.67
C GLU A 164 4.47 13.92 19.09
N LEU A 165 3.17 13.82 18.80
CA LEU A 165 2.59 12.65 18.16
C LEU A 165 2.95 12.57 16.68
N ALA A 166 3.15 13.70 16.00
CA ALA A 166 3.44 13.75 14.57
C ALA A 166 4.86 13.32 14.19
N GLU A 167 5.82 13.41 15.12
CA GLU A 167 7.18 12.89 14.93
C GLU A 167 7.18 11.39 14.58
N VAL A 168 6.22 10.63 15.10
CA VAL A 168 6.10 9.19 14.83
C VAL A 168 4.83 8.86 14.05
N GLY A 169 3.66 9.35 14.48
CA GLY A 169 2.38 9.18 13.80
C GLY A 169 1.65 7.86 14.06
N TYR A 170 2.15 7.02 14.96
CA TYR A 170 1.53 5.73 15.33
C TYR A 170 1.91 5.28 16.75
N ILE A 171 1.04 4.47 17.36
CA ILE A 171 1.28 3.80 18.65
C ILE A 171 2.03 2.48 18.43
N LEU A 172 1.54 1.67 17.48
CA LEU A 172 2.12 0.40 17.08
C LEU A 172 2.74 0.47 15.69
N ARG A 173 3.86 -0.22 15.51
CA ARG A 173 4.55 -0.38 14.24
C ARG A 173 4.62 -1.85 13.87
N THR A 174 3.99 -2.22 12.77
CA THR A 174 4.10 -3.56 12.20
C THR A 174 5.43 -3.73 11.49
N THR A 175 6.02 -4.92 11.60
CA THR A 175 7.22 -5.28 10.82
C THR A 175 6.85 -5.99 9.51
N ALA A 176 5.88 -6.89 9.56
CA ALA A 176 5.31 -7.55 8.39
C ALA A 176 3.92 -8.11 8.70
N VAL A 177 3.09 -8.20 7.66
CA VAL A 177 1.73 -8.74 7.73
C VAL A 177 1.64 -9.89 6.73
N TYR A 178 1.52 -11.10 7.24
CA TYR A 178 1.65 -12.33 6.45
C TYR A 178 0.29 -12.96 6.15
N GLY A 179 0.22 -13.63 5.00
CA GLY A 179 -0.92 -14.39 4.51
C GLY A 179 -0.43 -15.46 3.53
N ASN A 180 -1.37 -16.11 2.84
CA ASN A 180 -1.10 -16.99 1.71
C ASN A 180 -0.12 -18.13 2.02
N GLY A 181 -0.48 -19.03 2.94
CA GLY A 181 0.29 -20.24 3.23
C GLY A 181 1.54 -20.03 4.08
N LYS A 182 1.99 -18.77 4.25
CA LYS A 182 3.20 -18.47 5.03
C LYS A 182 3.01 -18.88 6.50
N PHE A 183 3.99 -19.58 7.06
CA PHE A 183 3.93 -20.13 8.43
C PHE A 183 2.82 -21.17 8.65
N GLY A 184 2.36 -21.82 7.57
CA GLY A 184 1.31 -22.84 7.62
C GLY A 184 -0.10 -22.29 7.83
N ILE A 185 -0.29 -20.96 7.70
CA ILE A 185 -1.62 -20.33 7.74
C ILE A 185 -2.38 -20.58 6.44
N ALA A 186 -3.63 -20.13 6.34
CA ALA A 186 -4.48 -20.30 5.18
C ALA A 186 -3.83 -19.89 3.85
N ASP A 187 -3.97 -20.74 2.82
CA ASP A 187 -3.61 -20.42 1.45
C ASP A 187 -4.54 -19.35 0.85
N PHE A 188 -4.01 -18.51 -0.03
CA PHE A 188 -4.78 -17.46 -0.69
C PHE A 188 -5.98 -18.01 -1.49
N LYS A 189 -5.92 -19.27 -1.94
CA LYS A 189 -7.01 -19.92 -2.67
C LYS A 189 -8.34 -19.91 -1.92
N LEU A 190 -8.30 -19.93 -0.57
CA LEU A 190 -9.49 -19.84 0.27
C LEU A 190 -10.15 -18.46 0.23
N LEU A 191 -9.39 -17.41 -0.09
CA LEU A 191 -9.89 -16.03 -0.17
C LEU A 191 -10.48 -15.69 -1.54
N GLU A 192 -10.14 -16.42 -2.60
CA GLU A 192 -10.55 -16.10 -3.98
C GLU A 192 -12.07 -15.97 -4.15
N THR A 193 -12.83 -16.81 -3.46
CA THR A 193 -14.30 -16.80 -3.46
C THR A 193 -14.90 -16.33 -2.14
N ASN A 194 -14.09 -15.83 -1.20
CA ASN A 194 -14.59 -15.36 0.09
C ASN A 194 -15.39 -14.05 -0.10
N PRO A 195 -16.66 -13.96 0.37
CA PRO A 195 -17.50 -12.78 0.13
C PRO A 195 -16.97 -11.50 0.78
N ASP A 196 -16.23 -11.63 1.87
CA ASP A 196 -15.71 -10.53 2.68
C ASP A 196 -14.30 -10.12 2.25
N PHE A 197 -13.43 -11.09 1.91
CA PHE A 197 -12.01 -10.86 1.67
C PHE A 197 -11.49 -11.28 0.28
N ASN A 198 -12.36 -11.26 -0.75
CA ASN A 198 -11.95 -11.53 -2.13
C ASN A 198 -11.12 -10.42 -2.79
N GLN A 199 -11.05 -9.21 -2.23
CA GLN A 199 -10.22 -8.13 -2.78
C GLN A 199 -8.74 -8.31 -2.39
N SER A 200 -7.83 -7.88 -3.27
CA SER A 200 -6.38 -7.89 -3.05
C SER A 200 -6.00 -7.35 -1.66
N PHE A 201 -5.30 -8.17 -0.87
CA PHE A 201 -4.81 -7.85 0.49
C PHE A 201 -5.88 -7.44 1.52
N SER A 202 -7.17 -7.60 1.24
CA SER A 202 -8.25 -7.07 2.10
C SER A 202 -8.26 -7.67 3.51
N ALA A 203 -7.97 -8.97 3.66
CA ALA A 203 -7.84 -9.61 4.97
C ALA A 203 -6.68 -9.00 5.79
N GLN A 204 -5.52 -8.80 5.15
CA GLN A 204 -4.35 -8.21 5.79
C GLN A 204 -4.62 -6.76 6.22
N MET A 205 -5.26 -5.97 5.35
CA MET A 205 -5.63 -4.60 5.67
C MET A 205 -6.65 -4.54 6.82
N CYS A 206 -7.60 -5.48 6.87
CA CYS A 206 -8.58 -5.56 7.95
C CYS A 206 -7.92 -5.88 9.30
N ALA A 207 -6.99 -6.84 9.32
CA ALA A 207 -6.23 -7.14 10.52
C ALA A 207 -5.43 -5.92 11.04
N VAL A 208 -4.83 -5.13 10.14
CA VAL A 208 -4.10 -3.91 10.51
C VAL A 208 -5.05 -2.80 10.99
N TYR A 209 -6.24 -2.66 10.39
CA TYR A 209 -7.23 -1.68 10.84
C TYR A 209 -7.76 -2.00 12.24
N MET A 210 -8.03 -3.27 12.53
CA MET A 210 -8.43 -3.71 13.87
C MET A 210 -7.27 -3.61 14.87
N LEU A 211 -6.02 -3.84 14.45
CA LEU A 211 -4.84 -3.60 15.30
C LEU A 211 -4.71 -2.11 15.68
N ARG A 212 -5.07 -1.20 14.77
CA ARG A 212 -5.10 0.24 15.07
C ARG A 212 -6.05 0.52 16.23
N GLU A 213 -7.27 -0.02 16.18
CA GLU A 213 -8.23 0.10 17.28
C GLU A 213 -7.64 -0.45 18.58
N PHE A 214 -7.08 -1.66 18.54
CA PHE A 214 -6.44 -2.25 19.71
C PHE A 214 -5.37 -1.32 20.31
N SER A 215 -4.55 -0.68 19.48
CA SER A 215 -3.52 0.23 19.98
C SER A 215 -4.10 1.44 20.75
N LEU A 216 -5.27 1.93 20.35
CA LEU A 216 -5.98 3.03 21.02
C LEU A 216 -6.62 2.54 22.32
N ASP A 217 -7.32 1.40 22.28
CA ASP A 217 -7.89 0.74 23.46
C ASP A 217 -6.80 0.42 24.50
N TRP A 218 -5.61 -0.01 24.07
CA TRP A 218 -4.51 -0.39 24.95
C TRP A 218 -3.95 0.79 25.73
N VAL A 219 -3.69 1.92 25.06
CA VAL A 219 -3.21 3.14 25.76
C VAL A 219 -4.29 3.72 26.69
N HIS A 220 -5.57 3.61 26.32
CA HIS A 220 -6.67 3.99 27.21
C HIS A 220 -6.70 3.10 28.46
N TYR A 221 -6.67 1.78 28.29
CA TYR A 221 -6.67 0.83 29.41
C TYR A 221 -5.52 1.12 30.39
N LEU A 222 -4.29 1.29 29.89
CA LEU A 222 -3.14 1.60 30.75
C LEU A 222 -3.22 2.97 31.42
N ALA A 223 -3.78 3.97 30.72
CA ALA A 223 -4.01 5.29 31.31
C ALA A 223 -5.03 5.19 32.46
N GLU A 224 -6.08 4.39 32.31
CA GLU A 224 -7.07 4.12 33.36
C GLU A 224 -6.46 3.37 34.56
N GLN A 225 -5.67 2.31 34.30
CA GLN A 225 -4.96 1.58 35.38
C GLN A 225 -4.01 2.50 36.18
N LYS A 226 -3.37 3.47 35.51
CA LYS A 226 -2.43 4.40 36.13
C LYS A 226 -3.09 5.62 36.78
N GLY A 227 -4.13 6.16 36.17
CA GLY A 227 -4.76 7.43 36.54
C GLY A 227 -6.06 7.30 37.33
N GLY A 228 -6.69 6.13 37.32
CA GLY A 228 -8.01 5.90 37.90
C GLY A 228 -9.03 6.90 37.35
N ASP A 229 -9.83 7.50 38.24
CA ASP A 229 -10.86 8.49 37.90
C ASP A 229 -10.36 9.74 37.18
N LYS A 230 -9.06 10.03 37.23
CA LYS A 230 -8.45 11.17 36.53
C LYS A 230 -8.21 10.90 35.05
N ALA A 231 -8.16 9.63 34.65
CA ALA A 231 -7.81 9.26 33.29
C ALA A 231 -8.87 9.76 32.29
N VAL A 232 -8.40 10.29 31.15
CA VAL A 232 -9.25 10.78 30.06
C VAL A 232 -8.97 10.01 28.78
N ALA A 233 -9.98 9.92 27.91
CA ALA A 233 -9.83 9.36 26.57
C ALA A 233 -9.01 10.32 25.70
N LEU A 234 -8.24 9.75 24.77
CA LEU A 234 -7.52 10.52 23.76
C LEU A 234 -8.53 11.26 22.87
N HIS A 235 -8.24 12.51 22.52
CA HIS A 235 -9.10 13.30 21.65
C HIS A 235 -9.33 12.58 20.31
N LYS A 236 -10.59 12.49 19.84
CA LYS A 236 -10.95 11.75 18.61
C LYS A 236 -10.16 12.19 17.38
N GLY A 237 -9.86 13.50 17.25
CA GLY A 237 -9.00 14.00 16.17
C GLY A 237 -7.57 13.43 16.23
N LEU A 238 -7.02 13.23 17.42
CA LEU A 238 -5.71 12.59 17.61
C LEU A 238 -5.78 11.08 17.37
N GLN A 239 -6.85 10.43 17.82
CA GLN A 239 -7.09 9.01 17.51
C GLN A 239 -7.15 8.78 15.99
N ARG A 240 -7.88 9.65 15.26
CA ARG A 240 -7.92 9.61 13.79
C ARG A 240 -6.54 9.81 13.18
N TYR A 241 -5.78 10.79 13.68
CA TYR A 241 -4.44 11.08 13.19
C TYR A 241 -3.44 9.94 13.42
N LEU A 242 -3.59 9.14 14.48
CA LEU A 242 -2.71 8.00 14.73
C LEU A 242 -3.08 6.85 13.78
N GLY A 243 -2.11 6.38 13.00
CA GLY A 243 -2.25 5.19 12.18
C GLY A 243 -1.46 4.01 12.74
N VAL A 244 -1.13 3.06 11.87
CA VAL A 244 -0.23 1.94 12.17
C VAL A 244 1.03 2.11 11.33
N GLY A 245 2.18 2.19 12.00
CA GLY A 245 3.46 2.31 11.32
C GLY A 245 3.84 1.03 10.60
N ASN A 246 4.60 1.17 9.51
CA ASN A 246 5.26 0.07 8.85
C ASN A 246 6.64 0.50 8.32
N ALA A 247 7.59 -0.42 8.27
CA ALA A 247 8.85 -0.24 7.55
C ALA A 247 8.96 -1.30 6.47
N THR A 248 8.99 -0.86 5.21
CA THR A 248 9.05 -1.73 4.05
C THR A 248 10.44 -1.67 3.42
N GLY A 249 11.09 -2.83 3.31
CA GLY A 249 12.35 -2.99 2.59
C GLY A 249 12.19 -3.69 1.24
N LEU A 250 13.33 -4.13 0.67
CA LEU A 250 13.42 -4.78 -0.64
C LEU A 250 12.52 -6.01 -0.84
N GLY A 251 12.05 -6.65 0.23
CA GLY A 251 11.21 -7.84 0.15
C GLY A 251 9.91 -7.68 -0.66
N MET A 252 9.39 -6.46 -0.78
CA MET A 252 8.17 -6.20 -1.55
C MET A 252 8.42 -5.91 -3.04
N ALA A 253 9.63 -5.51 -3.44
CA ALA A 253 9.94 -5.16 -4.83
C ALA A 253 9.74 -6.35 -5.79
N PRO A 254 10.22 -7.58 -5.49
CA PRO A 254 10.02 -8.73 -6.38
C PRO A 254 8.57 -9.10 -6.61
N TYR A 255 7.65 -8.76 -5.69
CA TYR A 255 6.22 -9.02 -5.92
C TYR A 255 5.72 -8.29 -7.16
N LEU A 256 6.10 -7.03 -7.36
CA LEU A 256 5.66 -6.24 -8.51
C LEU A 256 6.19 -6.80 -9.84
N ILE A 257 7.35 -7.47 -9.80
CA ILE A 257 7.97 -8.08 -10.97
C ILE A 257 7.40 -9.48 -11.22
N ASN A 258 7.17 -10.27 -10.17
CA ASN A 258 6.71 -11.66 -10.27
C ASN A 258 5.20 -11.80 -10.49
N HIS A 259 4.42 -10.76 -10.22
CA HIS A 259 2.97 -10.71 -10.44
C HIS A 259 2.57 -9.61 -11.44
N PRO A 260 3.06 -9.68 -12.69
CA PRO A 260 2.93 -8.59 -13.63
C PRO A 260 1.50 -8.38 -14.13
N CYS A 261 0.68 -9.43 -14.21
CA CYS A 261 -0.71 -9.26 -14.64
C CYS A 261 -1.53 -8.51 -13.59
N ILE A 262 -1.33 -8.81 -12.31
CA ILE A 262 -1.94 -8.11 -11.19
C ILE A 262 -1.48 -6.66 -11.15
N VAL A 263 -0.18 -6.38 -11.33
CA VAL A 263 0.32 -5.00 -11.35
C VAL A 263 -0.23 -4.21 -12.52
N ASP A 264 -0.24 -4.79 -13.72
CA ASP A 264 -0.92 -4.18 -14.87
C ASP A 264 -2.40 -3.93 -14.56
N GLN A 265 -3.10 -4.86 -13.91
CA GLN A 265 -4.50 -4.69 -13.56
C GLN A 265 -4.70 -3.52 -12.59
N TRP A 266 -3.84 -3.40 -11.58
CA TRP A 266 -3.88 -2.27 -10.64
C TRP A 266 -3.69 -0.94 -11.37
N MET A 267 -2.70 -0.85 -12.24
CA MET A 267 -2.43 0.37 -13.01
C MET A 267 -3.54 0.64 -14.03
N THR A 268 -4.04 -0.38 -14.72
CA THR A 268 -5.12 -0.24 -15.70
C THR A 268 -6.41 0.25 -15.05
N SER A 269 -6.81 -0.32 -13.92
CA SER A 269 -8.01 0.11 -13.19
C SER A 269 -7.88 1.56 -12.70
N ARG A 270 -6.71 1.93 -12.19
CA ARG A 270 -6.42 3.31 -11.81
C ARG A 270 -6.47 4.27 -13.00
N GLU A 271 -5.80 3.93 -14.10
CA GLU A 271 -5.74 4.79 -15.29
C GLU A 271 -7.10 4.92 -15.97
N ARG A 272 -7.96 3.89 -15.90
CA ARG A 272 -9.35 3.99 -16.35
C ARG A 272 -10.14 4.97 -15.48
N ALA A 273 -10.04 4.86 -14.14
CA ALA A 273 -10.68 5.81 -13.24
C ALA A 273 -10.24 7.26 -13.51
N ILE A 274 -8.93 7.47 -13.74
CA ILE A 274 -8.39 8.77 -14.13
C ILE A 274 -8.96 9.20 -15.49
N ALA A 275 -8.94 8.34 -16.50
CA ALA A 275 -9.44 8.67 -17.83
C ALA A 275 -10.92 9.09 -17.82
N GLU A 276 -11.77 8.39 -17.06
CA GLU A 276 -13.18 8.76 -16.88
C GLU A 276 -13.33 10.15 -16.26
N VAL A 277 -12.59 10.45 -15.19
CA VAL A 277 -12.59 11.79 -14.58
C VAL A 277 -12.05 12.85 -15.54
N LEU A 278 -10.99 12.56 -16.30
CA LEU A 278 -10.42 13.48 -17.28
C LEU A 278 -11.37 13.80 -18.43
N ALA A 279 -12.31 12.89 -18.74
CA ALA A 279 -13.33 13.10 -19.76
C ALA A 279 -14.51 13.96 -19.28
N LEU A 280 -14.62 14.23 -17.98
CA LEU A 280 -15.65 15.09 -17.43
C LEU A 280 -15.31 16.58 -17.64
N PRO A 281 -16.35 17.42 -17.79
CA PRO A 281 -16.16 18.86 -17.81
C PRO A 281 -15.68 19.35 -16.43
N CYS A 282 -14.88 20.41 -16.46
CA CYS A 282 -14.59 21.21 -15.28
C CYS A 282 -15.91 21.74 -14.68
N ASP A 283 -16.19 21.44 -13.41
CA ASP A 283 -17.36 21.96 -12.70
C ASP A 283 -16.93 23.03 -11.70
N ASP A 284 -17.34 24.27 -11.95
CA ASP A 284 -17.04 25.42 -11.09
C ASP A 284 -17.47 25.18 -9.64
N LYS A 285 -18.52 24.38 -9.40
CA LYS A 285 -19.00 24.04 -8.05
C LYS A 285 -17.98 23.23 -7.25
N LEU A 286 -17.10 22.50 -7.92
CA LEU A 286 -16.06 21.67 -7.30
C LEU A 286 -14.75 22.42 -7.09
N THR A 287 -14.63 23.66 -7.58
CA THR A 287 -13.41 24.47 -7.47
C THR A 287 -12.96 24.65 -6.01
N GLN A 288 -13.90 24.96 -5.11
CA GLN A 288 -13.56 25.14 -3.70
C GLN A 288 -13.13 23.82 -3.06
N GLN A 289 -13.83 22.72 -3.36
CA GLN A 289 -13.47 21.39 -2.85
C GLN A 289 -12.08 20.94 -3.34
N LEU A 290 -11.76 21.19 -4.62
CA LEU A 290 -10.43 20.93 -5.16
C LEU A 290 -9.37 21.78 -4.45
N ARG A 291 -9.63 23.08 -4.25
CA ARG A 291 -8.74 23.97 -3.51
C ARG A 291 -8.49 23.45 -2.09
N ASP A 292 -9.54 23.04 -1.38
CA ASP A 292 -9.42 22.52 -0.01
C ASP A 292 -8.57 21.23 0.04
N LEU A 293 -8.77 20.31 -0.91
CA LEU A 293 -7.97 19.08 -1.03
C LEU A 293 -6.50 19.38 -1.34
N LEU A 294 -6.22 20.32 -2.25
CA LEU A 294 -4.85 20.73 -2.59
C LEU A 294 -4.17 21.45 -1.43
N SER A 295 -4.87 22.35 -0.73
CA SER A 295 -4.37 22.99 0.49
C SER A 295 -4.09 21.97 1.60
N LYS A 296 -4.94 20.94 1.73
CA LYS A 296 -4.71 19.83 2.65
C LYS A 296 -3.47 19.01 2.26
N ALA A 297 -3.22 18.81 0.97
CA ALA A 297 -2.02 18.15 0.47
C ALA A 297 -0.74 18.94 0.80
N ILE A 298 -0.76 20.27 0.61
CA ILE A 298 0.34 21.16 1.02
C ILE A 298 0.62 21.00 2.51
N LEU A 299 -0.41 21.17 3.35
CA LEU A 299 -0.26 21.06 4.80
C LEU A 299 0.22 19.66 5.22
N HIS A 300 -0.22 18.61 4.54
CA HIS A 300 0.26 17.25 4.78
C HIS A 300 1.77 17.15 4.51
N LEU A 301 2.25 17.67 3.37
CA LEU A 301 3.67 17.65 3.03
C LEU A 301 4.52 18.51 3.98
N GLU A 302 4.03 19.68 4.40
CA GLU A 302 4.68 20.51 5.43
C GLU A 302 4.84 19.79 6.77
N GLN A 303 3.94 18.84 7.07
CA GLN A 303 3.96 18.03 8.28
C GLN A 303 4.72 16.71 8.14
N VAL A 304 5.25 16.39 6.95
CA VAL A 304 6.11 15.21 6.75
C VAL A 304 7.51 15.54 7.25
N ILE A 305 8.00 14.73 8.18
CA ILE A 305 9.37 14.81 8.69
C ILE A 305 10.17 13.67 8.06
N THR A 306 11.23 14.01 7.32
CA THR A 306 12.14 13.06 6.67
C THR A 306 13.58 13.49 6.89
N ILE A 307 14.49 12.52 6.98
CA ILE A 307 15.95 12.76 7.01
C ILE A 307 16.57 12.67 5.62
N ASN A 308 15.79 12.28 4.60
CA ASN A 308 16.26 12.13 3.24
C ASN A 308 16.12 13.46 2.49
N GLU A 309 17.26 14.11 2.21
CA GLU A 309 17.32 15.43 1.58
C GLU A 309 16.68 15.47 0.18
N GLN A 310 16.82 14.39 -0.59
CA GLN A 310 16.20 14.29 -1.92
C GLN A 310 14.67 14.28 -1.80
N GLN A 311 14.12 13.46 -0.89
CA GLN A 311 12.68 13.41 -0.65
C GLN A 311 12.15 14.74 -0.11
N ASP A 312 12.88 15.39 0.79
CA ASP A 312 12.52 16.71 1.30
C ASP A 312 12.46 17.73 0.16
N SER A 313 13.47 17.74 -0.72
CA SER A 313 13.50 18.61 -1.90
C SER A 313 12.30 18.36 -2.84
N LEU A 314 11.94 17.10 -3.08
CA LEU A 314 10.76 16.73 -3.88
C LEU A 314 9.46 17.22 -3.21
N ASN A 315 9.34 17.10 -1.89
CA ASN A 315 8.19 17.60 -1.14
C ASN A 315 8.06 19.13 -1.25
N GLN A 316 9.17 19.87 -1.09
CA GLN A 316 9.19 21.34 -1.20
C GLN A 316 8.85 21.83 -2.61
N LEU A 317 9.35 21.13 -3.64
CA LEU A 317 8.99 21.42 -5.02
C LEU A 317 7.49 21.18 -5.25
N ALA A 318 6.95 20.07 -4.75
CA ALA A 318 5.53 19.77 -4.87
C ALA A 318 4.65 20.82 -4.15
N ILE A 319 5.05 21.28 -2.96
CA ILE A 319 4.37 22.36 -2.24
C ILE A 319 4.34 23.64 -3.09
N THR A 320 5.48 23.99 -3.71
CA THR A 320 5.59 25.17 -4.56
C THR A 320 4.66 25.08 -5.77
N ASP A 321 4.72 23.97 -6.50
CA ASP A 321 3.90 23.75 -7.69
C ASP A 321 2.40 23.73 -7.38
N VAL A 322 1.99 23.04 -6.31
CA VAL A 322 0.57 22.97 -5.90
C VAL A 322 0.08 24.34 -5.42
N THR A 323 0.91 25.12 -4.73
CA THR A 323 0.57 26.49 -4.32
C THR A 323 0.32 27.36 -5.55
N GLN A 324 1.22 27.32 -6.53
CA GLN A 324 1.04 28.05 -7.80
C GLN A 324 -0.22 27.61 -8.54
N LEU A 325 -0.53 26.31 -8.56
CA LEU A 325 -1.77 25.80 -9.15
C LEU A 325 -3.01 26.37 -8.44
N ILE A 326 -3.03 26.40 -7.11
CA ILE A 326 -4.14 26.96 -6.33
C ILE A 326 -4.37 28.44 -6.65
N ASP A 327 -3.30 29.23 -6.73
CA ASP A 327 -3.34 30.67 -7.01
C ASP A 327 -3.95 30.96 -8.38
N HIS A 328 -3.60 30.14 -9.39
CA HIS A 328 -4.07 30.29 -10.76
C HIS A 328 -5.32 29.44 -11.07
N LEU A 329 -5.84 28.67 -10.11
CA LEU A 329 -6.95 27.74 -10.32
C LEU A 329 -8.18 28.40 -10.96
N PRO A 330 -8.62 29.61 -10.56
CA PRO A 330 -9.76 30.27 -11.22
C PRO A 330 -9.51 30.56 -12.71
N GLN A 331 -8.27 30.90 -13.09
CA GLN A 331 -7.90 31.17 -14.48
C GLN A 331 -7.77 29.87 -15.29
N VAL A 332 -7.21 28.82 -14.67
CA VAL A 332 -7.13 27.47 -15.25
C VAL A 332 -8.53 26.95 -15.55
N MET A 333 -9.46 27.05 -14.58
CA MET A 333 -10.86 26.62 -14.73
C MET A 333 -11.62 27.46 -15.77
N ALA A 334 -11.32 28.76 -15.88
CA ALA A 334 -11.92 29.62 -16.90
C ALA A 334 -11.38 29.35 -18.33
N THR A 335 -10.15 28.84 -18.44
CA THR A 335 -9.49 28.58 -19.73
C THR A 335 -9.82 27.19 -20.28
N HIS A 336 -10.02 26.21 -19.40
CA HIS A 336 -10.17 24.80 -19.78
C HIS A 336 -11.57 24.29 -19.50
N SER A 337 -12.15 23.60 -20.48
CA SER A 337 -13.49 23.04 -20.37
C SER A 337 -13.53 21.65 -19.73
N HIS A 338 -12.43 20.90 -19.78
CA HIS A 338 -12.35 19.52 -19.28
C HIS A 338 -11.10 19.32 -18.42
N TRP A 339 -11.17 18.38 -17.47
CA TRP A 339 -10.05 18.07 -16.58
C TRP A 339 -8.81 17.55 -17.31
N ARG A 340 -8.98 16.91 -18.48
CA ARG A 340 -7.86 16.52 -19.35
C ARG A 340 -6.93 17.69 -19.68
N ASP A 341 -7.48 18.86 -19.97
CA ASP A 341 -6.67 20.02 -20.36
C ASP A 341 -5.97 20.63 -19.15
N VAL A 342 -6.61 20.59 -17.98
CA VAL A 342 -6.00 20.98 -16.69
C VAL A 342 -4.80 20.08 -16.36
N VAL A 343 -4.96 18.76 -16.46
CA VAL A 343 -3.87 17.81 -16.20
C VAL A 343 -2.76 17.91 -17.24
N LYS A 344 -3.10 18.18 -18.51
CA LYS A 344 -2.10 18.44 -19.55
C LYS A 344 -1.28 19.69 -19.25
N GLN A 345 -1.90 20.77 -18.76
CA GLN A 345 -1.16 21.96 -18.33
C GLN A 345 -0.25 21.66 -17.13
N ALA A 346 -0.68 20.77 -16.22
CA ALA A 346 0.11 20.36 -15.07
C ALA A 346 1.34 19.50 -15.40
N GLU A 347 1.53 19.06 -16.67
CA GLU A 347 2.71 18.29 -17.09
C GLU A 347 4.04 19.03 -16.87
N SER A 348 4.02 20.36 -16.73
CA SER A 348 5.21 21.17 -16.39
C SER A 348 5.56 21.16 -14.90
N MET A 349 4.69 20.66 -14.02
CA MET A 349 4.93 20.56 -12.58
C MET A 349 5.77 19.31 -12.26
N SER A 350 6.28 19.21 -11.03
CA SER A 350 6.89 17.99 -10.49
C SER A 350 5.96 16.78 -10.55
N LEU A 351 6.55 15.57 -10.59
CA LEU A 351 5.78 14.32 -10.65
C LEU A 351 4.87 14.16 -9.43
N GLU A 352 5.38 14.53 -8.25
CA GLU A 352 4.66 14.53 -6.97
C GLU A 352 3.43 15.42 -7.03
N ALA A 353 3.58 16.66 -7.53
CA ALA A 353 2.46 17.59 -7.63
C ALA A 353 1.41 17.14 -8.65
N GLN A 354 1.84 16.54 -9.77
CA GLN A 354 0.93 15.91 -10.73
C GLN A 354 0.13 14.75 -10.09
N GLU A 355 0.79 13.88 -9.33
CA GLU A 355 0.16 12.75 -8.64
C GLU A 355 -0.78 13.19 -7.50
N ILE A 356 -0.47 14.30 -6.83
CA ILE A 356 -1.37 14.97 -5.89
C ILE A 356 -2.63 15.46 -6.61
N LEU A 357 -2.49 16.19 -7.71
CA LEU A 357 -3.62 16.70 -8.49
C LEU A 357 -4.54 15.56 -8.93
N MET A 358 -3.98 14.48 -9.49
CA MET A 358 -4.77 13.32 -9.91
C MET A 358 -5.51 12.66 -8.74
N SER A 359 -4.85 12.51 -7.58
CA SER A 359 -5.49 11.95 -6.39
C SER A 359 -6.64 12.83 -5.90
N CYS A 360 -6.49 14.16 -5.92
CA CYS A 360 -7.55 15.11 -5.59
C CYS A 360 -8.72 15.02 -6.58
N LEU A 361 -8.46 14.96 -7.89
CA LEU A 361 -9.51 14.85 -8.90
C LEU A 361 -10.34 13.57 -8.75
N LEU A 362 -9.70 12.44 -8.39
CA LEU A 362 -10.41 11.19 -8.12
C LEU A 362 -11.35 11.30 -6.89
N GLU A 363 -11.03 12.13 -5.90
CA GLU A 363 -11.91 12.34 -4.74
C GLU A 363 -13.16 13.16 -5.07
N LEU A 364 -13.12 13.99 -6.12
CA LEU A 364 -14.26 14.83 -6.51
C LEU A 364 -15.42 14.03 -7.13
N TYR A 365 -15.15 12.84 -7.66
CA TYR A 365 -16.12 12.06 -8.44
C TYR A 365 -16.30 10.63 -7.89
N PRO A 366 -16.76 10.48 -6.64
CA PRO A 366 -16.86 9.18 -5.98
C PRO A 366 -17.73 8.18 -6.75
N THR A 367 -18.85 8.63 -7.32
CA THR A 367 -19.78 7.77 -8.09
C THR A 367 -19.20 7.26 -9.40
N VAL A 368 -18.15 7.89 -9.92
CA VAL A 368 -17.43 7.47 -11.13
C VAL A 368 -16.25 6.58 -10.76
N VAL A 369 -15.56 6.90 -9.67
CA VAL A 369 -14.28 6.26 -9.32
C VAL A 369 -14.46 4.97 -8.52
N ASP A 370 -15.47 4.90 -7.64
CA ASP A 370 -15.58 3.80 -6.67
C ASP A 370 -15.83 2.44 -7.34
N GLU A 371 -16.38 2.38 -8.56
CA GLU A 371 -16.61 1.11 -9.26
C GLU A 371 -15.32 0.37 -9.63
N PHE A 372 -14.20 1.09 -9.76
CA PHE A 372 -12.91 0.52 -10.18
C PHE A 372 -12.22 -0.27 -9.07
N GLU A 373 -12.60 -0.08 -7.80
CA GLU A 373 -12.01 -0.82 -6.69
C GLU A 373 -12.22 -2.34 -6.79
N ASN A 374 -13.33 -2.75 -7.41
CA ASN A 374 -13.70 -4.15 -7.59
C ASN A 374 -13.06 -4.78 -8.83
N GLN A 375 -12.24 -4.03 -9.57
CA GLN A 375 -11.60 -4.45 -10.82
C GLN A 375 -10.08 -4.69 -10.64
N MET A 376 -9.59 -4.77 -9.41
CA MET A 376 -8.15 -4.83 -9.11
C MET A 376 -7.55 -6.25 -9.17
N ASN A 377 -8.38 -7.29 -9.26
CA ASN A 377 -7.92 -8.68 -9.36
C ASN A 377 -7.89 -9.18 -10.80
N THR A 378 -6.94 -10.05 -11.13
CA THR A 378 -6.86 -10.72 -12.44
C THR A 378 -6.12 -12.06 -12.32
N SER A 379 -6.19 -12.88 -13.37
CA SER A 379 -5.39 -14.11 -13.48
C SER A 379 -3.93 -13.79 -13.80
N GLU A 380 -3.00 -14.49 -13.13
CA GLU A 380 -1.56 -14.46 -13.41
C GLU A 380 -1.11 -15.48 -14.48
N ALA A 381 -2.06 -16.08 -15.21
CA ALA A 381 -1.74 -17.06 -16.24
C ALA A 381 -1.04 -16.43 -17.45
N LEU A 382 0.25 -16.70 -17.60
CA LEU A 382 1.02 -16.30 -18.79
C LEU A 382 0.89 -17.31 -19.93
N SER A 383 0.67 -16.83 -21.16
CA SER A 383 0.43 -17.66 -22.34
C SER A 383 1.47 -17.43 -23.43
N ALA A 384 1.84 -18.50 -24.15
CA ALA A 384 2.67 -18.38 -25.35
C ALA A 384 1.79 -17.97 -26.55
N PRO A 385 2.33 -17.23 -27.53
CA PRO A 385 1.61 -16.92 -28.76
C PRO A 385 1.27 -18.19 -29.54
N SER A 386 -0.01 -18.37 -29.87
CA SER A 386 -0.45 -19.42 -30.80
C SER A 386 -0.51 -18.88 -32.23
N GLY A 387 0.09 -19.61 -33.19
CA GLY A 387 0.03 -19.28 -34.61
C GLY A 387 0.73 -17.97 -35.01
N LYS A 388 1.64 -17.45 -34.18
CA LYS A 388 2.39 -16.22 -34.48
C LYS A 388 3.77 -16.52 -35.05
N THR A 389 4.28 -15.58 -35.83
CA THR A 389 5.62 -15.63 -36.41
C THR A 389 6.63 -14.86 -35.56
N VAL A 390 7.92 -15.12 -35.81
CA VAL A 390 9.04 -14.37 -35.25
C VAL A 390 8.90 -12.88 -35.54
N GLN A 391 8.50 -12.48 -36.75
CA GLN A 391 8.29 -11.07 -37.09
C GLN A 391 7.24 -10.40 -36.20
N GLN A 392 6.12 -11.07 -35.93
CA GLN A 392 5.05 -10.52 -35.09
C GLN A 392 5.51 -10.38 -33.64
N LEU A 393 6.30 -11.32 -33.13
CA LEU A 393 6.87 -11.23 -31.79
C LEU A 393 7.92 -10.11 -31.69
N ARG A 394 8.77 -9.95 -32.72
CA ARG A 394 9.73 -8.84 -32.80
C ARG A 394 9.03 -7.48 -32.84
N GLN A 395 7.95 -7.34 -33.61
CA GLN A 395 7.16 -6.11 -33.66
C GLN A 395 6.58 -5.77 -32.28
N LEU A 396 5.97 -6.74 -31.60
CA LEU A 396 5.44 -6.53 -30.24
C LEU A 396 6.54 -6.08 -29.27
N LEU A 397 7.72 -6.71 -29.34
CA LEU A 397 8.87 -6.33 -28.53
C LEU A 397 9.33 -4.89 -28.83
N SER A 398 9.46 -4.52 -30.11
CA SER A 398 9.79 -3.15 -30.52
C SER A 398 8.75 -2.13 -30.04
N ASP A 399 7.47 -2.47 -30.03
CA ASP A 399 6.40 -1.54 -29.66
C ASP A 399 6.23 -1.39 -28.13
N LYS A 400 6.50 -2.46 -27.36
CA LYS A 400 6.14 -2.54 -25.93
C LYS A 400 7.34 -2.66 -24.98
N TYR A 401 8.48 -3.10 -25.49
CA TYR A 401 9.70 -3.35 -24.74
C TYR A 401 10.89 -2.56 -25.29
N GLN A 402 10.65 -1.45 -25.99
CA GLN A 402 11.70 -0.58 -26.51
C GLN A 402 12.70 -0.17 -25.42
N TRP A 403 12.20 0.20 -24.23
CA TRP A 403 13.00 0.54 -23.04
C TRP A 403 13.99 -0.57 -22.63
N ALA A 404 13.65 -1.83 -22.89
CA ALA A 404 14.48 -2.98 -22.58
C ALA A 404 15.45 -3.29 -23.72
N ILE A 405 15.00 -3.17 -24.97
CA ILE A 405 15.78 -3.50 -26.17
C ILE A 405 16.89 -2.47 -26.40
N GLU A 406 16.62 -1.19 -26.16
CA GLU A 406 17.59 -0.11 -26.38
C GLU A 406 18.67 -0.03 -25.28
N ALA A 407 18.45 -0.70 -24.14
CA ALA A 407 19.44 -0.76 -23.08
C ALA A 407 20.63 -1.66 -23.48
N ASP A 408 21.85 -1.12 -23.41
CA ASP A 408 23.08 -1.87 -23.69
C ASP A 408 23.53 -2.65 -22.44
N TYR A 409 23.19 -3.94 -22.39
CA TYR A 409 23.61 -4.85 -21.32
C TYR A 409 25.04 -5.37 -21.47
N SER A 410 25.86 -4.85 -22.39
CA SER A 410 27.32 -5.07 -22.35
C SER A 410 28.02 -4.12 -21.38
N LEU A 411 27.38 -2.99 -21.06
CA LEU A 411 27.91 -1.98 -20.15
C LEU A 411 27.75 -2.39 -18.68
N ALA A 412 28.76 -2.10 -17.88
CA ALA A 412 28.80 -2.48 -16.46
C ALA A 412 27.71 -1.77 -15.66
N GLU A 413 27.43 -0.49 -15.97
CA GLU A 413 26.38 0.28 -15.30
C GLU A 413 24.98 -0.29 -15.52
N ASN A 414 24.72 -0.99 -16.62
CA ASN A 414 23.42 -1.62 -16.91
C ASN A 414 23.30 -3.04 -16.33
N ASN A 415 24.38 -3.59 -15.77
CA ASN A 415 24.45 -4.89 -15.08
C ASN A 415 25.11 -4.77 -13.70
N TYR A 416 24.99 -3.61 -13.05
CA TYR A 416 25.70 -3.32 -11.82
C TYR A 416 25.19 -4.16 -10.64
N TRP A 417 23.88 -4.29 -10.52
CA TRP A 417 23.25 -5.08 -9.46
C TRP A 417 22.96 -6.51 -9.88
N PHE A 418 22.90 -7.42 -8.91
CA PHE A 418 22.21 -8.70 -9.00
C PHE A 418 21.29 -8.89 -7.78
N TRP A 419 20.11 -9.44 -8.02
CA TRP A 419 19.15 -9.73 -6.96
C TRP A 419 19.33 -11.16 -6.48
N TYR A 420 19.36 -11.41 -5.18
CA TYR A 420 19.47 -12.77 -4.63
C TYR A 420 18.58 -12.94 -3.39
N ARG A 421 18.33 -14.18 -2.99
CA ARG A 421 17.67 -14.49 -1.72
C ARG A 421 18.73 -14.87 -0.68
N SER A 422 18.79 -14.12 0.42
CA SER A 422 19.72 -14.42 1.52
C SER A 422 19.30 -15.73 2.21
N GLN A 423 20.28 -16.59 2.54
CA GLN A 423 20.03 -17.80 3.32
C GLN A 423 19.66 -17.48 4.78
N ASP A 424 20.37 -16.55 5.41
CA ASP A 424 20.18 -16.22 6.83
C ASP A 424 18.85 -15.50 7.11
N LYS A 425 18.32 -14.79 6.12
CA LYS A 425 17.14 -13.92 6.29
C LYS A 425 15.97 -14.28 5.40
N GLU A 426 16.15 -15.23 4.47
CA GLU A 426 15.17 -15.65 3.47
C GLU A 426 14.52 -14.51 2.66
N GLU A 427 15.15 -13.34 2.63
CA GLU A 427 14.64 -12.12 2.01
C GLU A 427 15.42 -11.76 0.73
N PRO A 428 14.76 -11.12 -0.24
CA PRO A 428 15.43 -10.48 -1.37
C PRO A 428 16.46 -9.44 -0.94
N ARG A 429 17.64 -9.50 -1.56
CA ARG A 429 18.78 -8.60 -1.36
C ARG A 429 19.37 -8.20 -2.70
N LEU A 430 20.18 -7.15 -2.65
CA LEU A 430 20.95 -6.61 -3.77
C LEU A 430 22.43 -6.79 -3.46
N GLY A 431 23.17 -7.37 -4.42
CA GLY A 431 24.63 -7.44 -4.39
C GLY A 431 25.23 -6.69 -5.58
N VAL A 432 26.42 -6.11 -5.39
CA VAL A 432 27.19 -5.48 -6.46
C VAL A 432 27.94 -6.54 -7.27
N ARG A 433 27.71 -6.56 -8.58
CA ARG A 433 28.33 -7.49 -9.51
C ARG A 433 29.85 -7.29 -9.56
N GLY A 434 30.62 -8.36 -9.49
CA GLY A 434 32.07 -8.38 -9.46
C GLY A 434 32.69 -8.08 -8.09
N GLU A 435 31.91 -7.61 -7.12
CA GLU A 435 32.38 -7.28 -5.76
C GLU A 435 31.84 -8.27 -4.72
N GLU A 436 30.57 -8.63 -4.80
CA GLU A 436 29.90 -9.52 -3.86
C GLU A 436 29.70 -10.93 -4.46
N ALA A 437 29.89 -11.97 -3.64
CA ALA A 437 29.61 -13.35 -4.04
C ALA A 437 28.09 -13.59 -4.18
N GLY A 438 27.71 -14.55 -5.02
CA GLY A 438 26.32 -15.00 -5.17
C GLY A 438 25.64 -14.61 -6.49
N GLU A 439 26.38 -14.06 -7.45
CA GLU A 439 25.87 -13.83 -8.81
C GLU A 439 25.32 -15.09 -9.47
N ASP A 440 25.92 -16.25 -9.18
CA ASP A 440 25.46 -17.58 -9.62
C ASP A 440 24.08 -17.95 -9.07
N ARG A 441 23.57 -17.18 -8.08
CA ARG A 441 22.27 -17.35 -7.43
C ARG A 441 21.32 -16.19 -7.72
N GLU A 442 21.58 -15.45 -8.80
CA GLU A 442 20.73 -14.34 -9.24
C GLU A 442 19.27 -14.80 -9.46
N LEU A 443 18.34 -14.07 -8.86
CA LEU A 443 16.92 -14.24 -9.09
C LEU A 443 16.56 -13.70 -10.49
N PRO A 444 15.64 -14.35 -11.23
CA PRO A 444 15.29 -13.96 -12.60
C PRO A 444 14.35 -12.74 -12.66
N LEU A 445 14.73 -11.66 -11.96
CA LEU A 445 13.99 -10.39 -11.91
C LEU A 445 14.40 -9.41 -13.02
N ASP A 446 15.42 -9.76 -13.79
CA ASP A 446 16.03 -8.99 -14.88
C ASP A 446 15.21 -9.04 -16.18
N ILE A 447 13.91 -8.76 -16.09
CA ILE A 447 12.96 -8.86 -17.21
C ILE A 447 13.43 -8.05 -18.43
N GLY A 448 13.98 -6.85 -18.21
CA GLY A 448 14.55 -6.04 -19.28
C GLY A 448 15.68 -6.75 -20.04
N ARG A 449 16.63 -7.35 -19.31
CA ARG A 449 17.75 -8.10 -19.90
C ARG A 449 17.26 -9.36 -20.62
N GLN A 450 16.32 -10.09 -20.03
CA GLN A 450 15.72 -11.26 -20.66
C GLN A 450 14.97 -10.90 -21.96
N ALA A 451 14.22 -9.80 -21.98
CA ALA A 451 13.50 -9.33 -23.17
C ALA A 451 14.45 -8.86 -24.27
N ASN A 452 15.53 -8.16 -23.90
CA ASN A 452 16.62 -7.78 -24.80
C ASN A 452 17.27 -9.01 -25.46
N GLN A 453 17.67 -10.00 -24.65
CA GLN A 453 18.27 -11.24 -25.15
C GLN A 453 17.31 -12.02 -26.07
N LEU A 454 16.01 -12.08 -25.74
CA LEU A 454 14.99 -12.66 -26.61
C LEU A 454 14.93 -11.92 -27.94
N PHE A 455 14.90 -10.58 -27.92
CA PHE A 455 14.83 -9.78 -29.14
C PHE A 455 16.02 -10.08 -30.09
N HIS A 456 17.25 -10.10 -29.57
CA HIS A 456 18.44 -10.42 -30.36
C HIS A 456 18.48 -11.87 -30.84
N ALA A 457 18.04 -12.82 -30.02
CA ALA A 457 17.96 -14.23 -30.44
C ALA A 457 17.00 -14.44 -31.62
N LEU A 458 15.90 -13.67 -31.67
CA LEU A 458 14.94 -13.69 -32.77
C LEU A 458 15.52 -13.15 -34.08
N GLU A 459 16.60 -12.35 -34.06
CA GLU A 459 17.24 -11.81 -35.27
C GLU A 459 17.97 -12.89 -36.07
N GLY A 460 18.34 -14.00 -35.42
CA GLY A 460 18.94 -15.16 -36.07
C GLY A 460 17.95 -16.02 -36.88
N TYR A 461 16.67 -15.69 -36.90
CA TYR A 461 15.60 -16.46 -37.54
C TYR A 461 14.88 -15.66 -38.63
N THR A 462 14.28 -16.36 -39.60
CA THR A 462 13.51 -15.72 -40.67
C THR A 462 12.19 -15.15 -40.14
N ALA A 463 11.66 -14.11 -40.81
CA ALA A 463 10.43 -13.43 -40.41
C ALA A 463 9.22 -14.37 -40.32
N GLU A 464 9.17 -15.39 -41.18
CA GLU A 464 8.10 -16.36 -41.32
C GLU A 464 8.21 -17.55 -40.36
N THR A 465 9.38 -17.74 -39.71
CA THR A 465 9.57 -18.80 -38.72
C THR A 465 8.48 -18.68 -37.65
N SER A 466 7.83 -19.79 -37.31
CA SER A 466 6.81 -19.77 -36.26
C SER A 466 7.45 -19.61 -34.87
N VAL A 467 6.79 -18.91 -33.95
CA VAL A 467 7.29 -18.81 -32.56
C VAL A 467 7.37 -20.19 -31.91
N ALA A 468 6.47 -21.11 -32.28
CA ALA A 468 6.51 -22.49 -31.79
C ALA A 468 7.81 -23.20 -32.20
N GLU A 469 8.21 -23.09 -33.47
CA GLU A 469 9.47 -23.64 -33.98
C GLU A 469 10.69 -23.01 -33.29
N PHE A 470 10.72 -21.68 -33.18
CA PHE A 470 11.76 -20.97 -32.42
C PHE A 470 11.89 -21.49 -30.98
N LEU A 471 10.77 -21.67 -30.26
CA LEU A 471 10.78 -22.13 -28.88
C LEU A 471 11.13 -23.62 -28.72
N LEU A 472 10.95 -24.45 -29.76
CA LEU A 472 11.44 -25.82 -29.77
C LEU A 472 12.97 -25.87 -29.91
N GLN A 473 13.55 -24.94 -30.68
CA GLN A 473 14.99 -24.84 -30.89
C GLN A 473 15.69 -24.09 -29.74
N CYS A 474 15.04 -23.09 -29.15
CA CYS A 474 15.56 -22.25 -28.07
C CYS A 474 14.63 -22.27 -26.84
N PRO A 475 14.49 -23.41 -26.13
CA PRO A 475 13.54 -23.56 -25.03
C PRO A 475 13.82 -22.64 -23.84
N GLN A 476 15.04 -22.14 -23.67
CA GLN A 476 15.41 -21.18 -22.63
C GLN A 476 14.60 -19.88 -22.69
N TYR A 477 14.12 -19.48 -23.87
CA TYR A 477 13.32 -18.26 -24.02
C TYR A 477 11.83 -18.45 -23.71
N ARG A 478 11.38 -19.67 -23.44
CA ARG A 478 9.94 -19.97 -23.27
C ARG A 478 9.28 -19.13 -22.19
N ALA A 479 9.94 -18.92 -21.04
CA ALA A 479 9.38 -18.17 -19.93
C ALA A 479 9.19 -16.68 -20.31
N ILE A 480 10.24 -16.04 -20.81
CA ILE A 480 10.19 -14.64 -21.21
C ILE A 480 9.25 -14.41 -22.40
N THR A 481 9.22 -15.31 -23.40
CA THR A 481 8.28 -15.22 -24.52
C THR A 481 6.82 -15.26 -24.05
N ARG A 482 6.47 -16.10 -23.07
CA ARG A 482 5.12 -16.12 -22.48
C ARG A 482 4.79 -14.80 -21.78
N ARG A 483 5.74 -14.25 -21.03
CA ARG A 483 5.58 -12.97 -20.34
C ARG A 483 5.37 -11.84 -21.34
N VAL A 484 6.34 -11.59 -22.23
CA VAL A 484 6.28 -10.44 -23.15
C VAL A 484 5.07 -10.52 -24.07
N TRP A 485 4.69 -11.72 -24.51
CA TRP A 485 3.48 -11.89 -25.31
C TRP A 485 2.22 -11.54 -24.52
N THR A 486 2.09 -12.04 -23.30
CA THR A 486 0.92 -11.76 -22.46
C THR A 486 0.86 -10.27 -22.12
N LEU A 487 1.95 -9.71 -21.58
CA LEU A 487 2.00 -8.34 -21.06
C LEU A 487 2.01 -7.29 -22.17
N GLY A 488 2.60 -7.58 -23.33
CA GLY A 488 2.54 -6.69 -24.50
C GLY A 488 1.14 -6.54 -25.10
N ASN A 489 0.20 -7.43 -24.74
CA ASN A 489 -1.21 -7.33 -25.10
C ASN A 489 -2.10 -6.84 -23.95
N ARG A 490 -1.52 -6.40 -22.82
CA ARG A 490 -2.23 -5.73 -21.73
C ARG A 490 -2.07 -4.20 -21.87
N ALA A 491 -2.91 -3.46 -21.15
CA ALA A 491 -3.02 -2.00 -21.35
C ALA A 491 -1.78 -1.25 -20.86
N MET A 492 -1.22 -1.65 -19.72
CA MET A 492 -0.03 -1.05 -19.11
C MET A 492 1.23 -1.91 -19.33
N GLY A 493 1.09 -3.23 -19.25
CA GLY A 493 2.19 -4.17 -19.47
C GLY A 493 3.20 -4.21 -18.32
N ASP A 494 4.47 -4.35 -18.66
CA ASP A 494 5.57 -4.44 -17.69
C ASP A 494 5.98 -3.08 -17.12
N ILE A 495 6.49 -3.08 -15.89
CA ILE A 495 7.21 -1.93 -15.33
C ILE A 495 8.47 -1.69 -16.17
N GLN A 496 8.67 -0.45 -16.63
CA GLN A 496 9.74 -0.09 -17.55
C GLN A 496 11.02 0.28 -16.80
N MET A 497 11.58 -0.69 -16.08
CA MET A 497 12.74 -0.52 -15.22
C MET A 497 13.82 -1.56 -15.51
N ASN A 498 15.05 -1.11 -15.79
CA ASN A 498 16.21 -2.00 -15.66
C ASN A 498 16.61 -2.10 -14.18
N VAL A 499 16.13 -3.13 -13.49
CA VAL A 499 16.39 -3.37 -12.06
C VAL A 499 17.83 -3.74 -11.73
N LEU A 500 18.68 -3.91 -12.75
CA LEU A 500 20.11 -4.19 -12.61
C LEU A 500 20.99 -2.94 -12.74
N ARG A 501 20.42 -1.82 -13.20
CA ARG A 501 21.18 -0.61 -13.49
C ARG A 501 21.72 0.04 -12.22
N GLN A 502 22.90 0.66 -12.27
CA GLN A 502 23.58 1.23 -11.10
C GLN A 502 22.72 2.25 -10.34
N ASP A 503 21.98 3.10 -11.06
CA ASP A 503 21.07 4.12 -10.53
C ASP A 503 19.64 3.61 -10.28
N ALA A 504 19.39 2.30 -10.45
CA ALA A 504 18.09 1.70 -10.17
C ALA A 504 17.74 1.88 -8.68
N LEU A 505 16.64 2.57 -8.41
CA LEU A 505 16.10 2.75 -7.07
C LEU A 505 14.89 1.84 -6.85
N PRO A 506 15.03 0.69 -6.14
CA PRO A 506 13.90 -0.17 -5.79
C PRO A 506 12.80 0.57 -5.03
N MET A 507 13.15 1.69 -4.40
CA MET A 507 12.24 2.58 -3.70
C MET A 507 11.02 2.99 -4.54
N HIS A 508 11.20 3.21 -5.84
CA HIS A 508 10.09 3.52 -6.75
C HIS A 508 9.03 2.42 -6.77
N LEU A 509 9.46 1.16 -6.83
CA LEU A 509 8.59 -0.01 -6.76
C LEU A 509 7.89 -0.09 -5.40
N LEU A 510 8.62 0.12 -4.31
CA LEU A 510 8.05 0.09 -2.96
C LEU A 510 6.95 1.15 -2.80
N ARG A 511 7.24 2.40 -3.19
CA ARG A 511 6.28 3.51 -3.11
C ARG A 511 5.03 3.26 -3.94
N CYS A 512 5.17 2.76 -5.16
CA CYS A 512 4.03 2.36 -6.00
C CYS A 512 3.09 1.38 -5.28
N LYS A 513 3.63 0.26 -4.80
CA LYS A 513 2.82 -0.77 -4.13
C LYS A 513 2.17 -0.23 -2.85
N LEU A 514 2.91 0.54 -2.07
CA LEU A 514 2.43 1.13 -0.83
C LEU A 514 1.35 2.20 -1.06
N ALA A 515 1.45 3.00 -2.13
CA ALA A 515 0.41 3.94 -2.54
C ALA A 515 -0.89 3.23 -2.96
N ILE A 516 -0.78 2.11 -3.70
CA ILE A 516 -1.93 1.25 -4.05
C ILE A 516 -2.57 0.65 -2.80
N PHE A 517 -1.76 0.21 -1.83
CA PHE A 517 -2.31 -0.24 -0.54
C PHE A 517 -3.01 0.92 0.18
N GLY A 518 -2.51 2.15 0.03
CA GLY A 518 -3.00 3.37 0.66
C GLY A 518 -2.22 3.73 1.93
N ALA A 519 -0.92 3.47 1.92
CA ALA A 519 -0.02 4.02 2.92
C ALA A 519 0.23 5.51 2.63
N THR A 520 0.58 6.25 3.68
CA THR A 520 0.93 7.68 3.61
C THR A 520 2.25 7.95 4.35
N LYS A 521 2.72 9.21 4.32
CA LYS A 521 3.99 9.65 4.94
C LYS A 521 5.19 8.80 4.55
N PHE A 522 5.50 8.78 3.25
CA PHE A 522 6.68 8.11 2.73
C PHE A 522 7.97 8.80 3.22
N ASP A 523 8.66 8.14 4.13
CA ASP A 523 9.89 8.61 4.77
C ASP A 523 11.03 7.62 4.46
N PRO A 524 11.76 7.83 3.34
CA PRO A 524 12.90 7.00 2.96
C PRO A 524 14.00 7.09 4.02
N ARG A 525 14.46 5.93 4.49
CA ARG A 525 15.56 5.87 5.47
C ARG A 525 16.86 5.36 4.86
N SER A 526 16.77 4.78 3.66
CA SER A 526 17.86 4.61 2.69
C SER A 526 17.24 4.28 1.33
N ASP A 527 18.07 4.06 0.30
CA ASP A 527 17.62 3.66 -1.04
C ASP A 527 16.94 2.28 -1.08
N ARG A 528 16.95 1.55 0.05
CA ARG A 528 16.51 0.15 0.15
C ARG A 528 15.27 -0.04 1.03
N TRP A 529 14.86 0.97 1.80
CA TRP A 529 13.66 0.87 2.63
C TRP A 529 13.04 2.23 3.03
N VAL A 530 11.73 2.20 3.26
CA VAL A 530 10.89 3.37 3.56
C VAL A 530 9.98 3.10 4.75
N ARG A 531 9.78 4.12 5.59
CA ARG A 531 8.74 4.13 6.61
C ARG A 531 7.47 4.74 6.04
N VAL A 532 6.34 4.15 6.41
CA VAL A 532 5.00 4.62 6.04
C VAL A 532 4.03 4.42 7.19
N THR A 533 2.87 5.06 7.08
CA THR A 533 1.76 4.88 8.01
C THR A 533 0.50 4.44 7.27
N PHE A 534 -0.13 3.35 7.73
CA PHE A 534 -1.44 2.90 7.28
C PHE A 534 -2.57 3.46 8.14
N PHE A 535 -3.74 3.68 7.55
CA PHE A 535 -4.96 4.15 8.22
C PHE A 535 -4.82 5.48 8.99
N GLN A 536 -3.77 6.26 8.73
CA GLN A 536 -3.64 7.60 9.29
C GLN A 536 -4.71 8.52 8.69
N GLY A 537 -5.52 9.12 9.55
CA GLY A 537 -6.70 9.90 9.17
C GLY A 537 -7.98 9.10 8.99
N ALA A 538 -7.90 7.77 8.92
CA ALA A 538 -9.08 6.91 8.74
C ALA A 538 -10.07 7.06 9.91
N PRO A 539 -11.39 6.86 9.66
CA PRO A 539 -12.39 6.91 10.73
C PRO A 539 -12.08 5.90 11.84
N LEU A 540 -12.58 6.18 13.04
CA LEU A 540 -12.64 5.21 14.14
C LEU A 540 -13.74 4.18 13.85
N LEU A 541 -13.72 3.02 14.53
CA LEU A 541 -14.71 1.97 14.30
C LEU A 541 -16.16 2.44 14.53
N ASP A 542 -16.38 3.34 15.49
CA ASP A 542 -17.69 3.95 15.77
C ASP A 542 -18.06 5.06 14.77
N GLU A 543 -17.12 5.50 13.93
CA GLU A 543 -17.26 6.58 12.94
C GLU A 543 -17.29 6.09 11.49
N ILE A 544 -17.08 4.79 11.21
CA ILE A 544 -16.98 4.30 9.82
C ILE A 544 -18.20 4.59 8.96
N ARG A 545 -19.38 4.77 9.58
CA ARG A 545 -20.65 5.10 8.91
C ARG A 545 -21.01 6.59 9.02
N ASP A 546 -20.17 7.40 9.65
CA ASP A 546 -20.36 8.84 9.74
C ASP A 546 -20.03 9.47 8.36
N PRO A 547 -20.97 10.15 7.70
CA PRO A 547 -20.71 10.81 6.41
C PRO A 547 -19.56 11.82 6.45
N ASP A 548 -19.31 12.44 7.61
CA ASP A 548 -18.28 13.48 7.75
C ASP A 548 -16.86 12.87 7.84
N HIS A 549 -16.75 11.58 8.17
CA HIS A 549 -15.49 10.90 8.46
C HIS A 549 -15.24 9.61 7.67
N GLY A 550 -16.28 9.01 7.09
CA GLY A 550 -16.23 7.66 6.51
C GLY A 550 -15.22 7.50 5.39
N ASP A 551 -14.96 8.55 4.61
CA ASP A 551 -14.07 8.47 3.45
C ASP A 551 -13.47 9.83 3.00
N THR A 552 -13.18 10.72 3.96
CA THR A 552 -12.70 12.11 3.72
C THR A 552 -11.20 12.30 4.06
N TRP A 553 -10.46 11.20 4.16
CA TRP A 553 -9.16 11.14 4.83
C TRP A 553 -7.95 11.05 3.88
N LEU A 554 -8.08 11.55 2.65
CA LEU A 554 -6.91 11.83 1.81
C LEU A 554 -6.02 12.91 2.46
N PHE A 555 -4.69 12.77 2.35
CA PHE A 555 -3.68 13.68 2.91
C PHE A 555 -3.93 14.01 4.40
N PRO A 556 -3.75 13.04 5.31
CA PRO A 556 -4.06 13.24 6.72
C PRO A 556 -3.21 14.34 7.36
N THR A 557 -3.85 15.27 8.07
CA THR A 557 -3.23 16.41 8.74
C THR A 557 -3.42 16.32 10.25
N MET A 558 -2.49 16.89 11.01
CA MET A 558 -2.64 17.03 12.46
C MET A 558 -3.87 17.85 12.82
N PRO A 559 -4.64 17.47 13.86
CA PRO A 559 -5.68 18.32 14.41
C PRO A 559 -5.06 19.57 15.05
N SER A 560 -5.75 20.70 14.97
CA SER A 560 -5.26 21.95 15.54
C SER A 560 -5.36 21.96 17.07
N SER A 561 -4.46 22.68 17.76
CA SER A 561 -4.58 22.85 19.22
C SER A 561 -5.90 23.49 19.63
N GLN A 562 -6.49 24.33 18.76
CA GLN A 562 -7.81 24.93 19.00
C GLN A 562 -8.93 23.88 18.96
N GLU A 563 -8.89 22.92 18.03
CA GLU A 563 -9.84 21.82 17.98
C GLU A 563 -9.79 20.98 19.26
N ILE A 564 -8.57 20.64 19.71
CA ILE A 564 -8.37 19.82 20.92
C ILE A 564 -8.85 20.55 22.16
N ASN A 565 -8.52 21.84 22.32
CA ASN A 565 -8.88 22.61 23.50
C ASN A 565 -10.38 22.95 23.59
N ARG A 566 -11.12 22.90 22.47
CA ARG A 566 -12.57 23.15 22.44
C ARG A 566 -13.39 21.94 22.86
N ALA A 567 -12.83 20.74 22.80
CA ALA A 567 -13.52 19.52 23.19
C ALA A 567 -13.42 19.30 24.70
N GLU A 568 -14.55 19.01 25.36
CA GLU A 568 -14.51 18.58 26.76
C GLU A 568 -13.80 17.22 26.87
N PRO A 569 -12.90 17.03 27.84
CA PRO A 569 -12.25 15.74 28.07
C PRO A 569 -13.30 14.66 28.32
N GLN A 570 -13.32 13.64 27.46
CA GLN A 570 -14.21 12.51 27.62
C GLN A 570 -13.59 11.51 28.60
N LYS A 571 -14.39 10.92 29.48
CA LYS A 571 -13.96 9.75 30.25
C LYS A 571 -13.69 8.58 29.29
N ILE A 572 -12.73 7.75 29.64
CA ILE A 572 -12.50 6.47 28.97
C ILE A 572 -13.78 5.63 29.14
N LYS A 573 -14.48 5.36 28.05
CA LYS A 573 -15.68 4.52 28.03
C LYS A 573 -15.32 3.17 27.42
N GLY A 574 -15.56 2.09 28.16
CA GLY A 574 -15.46 0.73 27.61
C GLY A 574 -14.40 -0.18 28.23
N GLY A 575 -14.04 0.02 29.50
CA GLY A 575 -13.60 -1.11 30.31
C GLY A 575 -14.77 -2.09 30.42
N LEU A 576 -14.59 -3.34 29.94
CA LEU A 576 -15.47 -4.42 30.35
C LEU A 576 -15.49 -4.38 31.87
N THR A 577 -16.68 -4.17 32.45
CA THR A 577 -16.86 -4.36 33.88
C THR A 577 -16.49 -5.82 34.15
N SER A 578 -15.52 -5.99 35.04
CA SER A 578 -14.97 -7.27 35.53
C SER A 578 -16.01 -8.36 35.71
#